data_AF-A0A7K8RAT1-F1
#
_entry.id   AF-A0A7K8RAT1-F1
#
_cell.length_a   1.000
_cell.length_b   1.000
_cell.length_c   1.000
_cell.angle_alpha   90.00
_cell.angle_beta   90.00
_cell.angle_gamma   90.00
#
_symmetry.space_group_name_H-M   'P 1'
#
loop_
_entity.id
_entity.type
_entity.pdbx_description
1 polymer ?
#
loop_
_entity_poly.entity_id
_entity_poly.type
_entity_poly.pdbx_seq_one_letter_code
_entity_poly.pdbx_strand_id
1 'polypeptide(L)' 'VAVPLAELLPHPAYAGEATSGDIALARLARPVPFGPTIRPVCLPSPTLSFPPGTRCVTTGWGEVREGG' A
#
# COMPACT_ATOMS: atom_id res chain seq x y z
N VAL A 1 -17.09 -2.97 5.67
CA VAL A 1 -17.60 -1.87 4.81
C VAL A 1 -16.96 -2.02 3.44
N ALA A 2 -17.75 -2.08 2.36
CA ALA A 2 -17.23 -2.10 0.99
C ALA A 2 -17.41 -0.71 0.35
N VAL A 3 -16.36 -0.19 -0.28
CA VAL A 3 -16.36 1.10 -0.97
C VAL A 3 -15.91 0.89 -2.41
N PRO A 4 -16.72 1.24 -3.42
CA PRO A 4 -16.31 1.16 -4.81
C PRO A 4 -15.13 2.08 -5.11
N LEU A 5 -14.34 1.72 -6.12
CA LEU A 5 -13.33 2.61 -6.70
C LEU A 5 -13.99 3.58 -7.68
N ALA A 6 -13.58 4.84 -7.65
CA ALA A 6 -13.84 5.79 -8.73
C ALA A 6 -12.78 5.69 -9.81
N GLU A 7 -11.52 5.41 -9.45
CA GLU A 7 -10.39 5.47 -10.37
C GLU A 7 -9.24 4.60 -9.87
N LEU A 8 -8.48 4.04 -10.82
CA LEU A 8 -7.22 3.34 -10.57
C LEU A 8 -6.12 4.03 -11.39
N LEU A 9 -5.02 4.40 -10.72
CA LEU A 9 -3.92 5.18 -11.28
C LEU A 9 -2.61 4.41 -11.08
N PRO A 10 -2.22 3.52 -12.00
CA PRO A 10 -0.92 2.84 -11.94
C PRO A 10 0.22 3.84 -12.19
N HIS A 11 1.40 3.58 -11.61
CA HIS A 11 2.58 4.38 -11.89
C HIS A 11 2.94 4.29 -13.40
N PRO A 12 3.23 5.41 -14.09
CA PRO A 12 3.49 5.39 -15.54
C PRO A 12 4.69 4.54 -15.98
N ALA A 13 5.65 4.31 -15.08
CA ALA A 13 6.82 3.46 -15.35
C ALA A 13 6.56 1.96 -15.13
N TYR A 14 5.38 1.56 -14.64
CA TYR A 14 5.04 0.16 -14.46
C TYR A 14 4.86 -0.52 -15.82
N ALA A 15 5.76 -1.44 -16.15
CA ALA A 15 5.77 -2.14 -17.44
C ALA A 15 5.14 -3.54 -17.37
N GLY A 16 4.38 -3.84 -16.32
CA GLY A 16 3.82 -5.19 -16.09
C GLY A 16 4.72 -6.13 -15.29
N GLU A 17 5.93 -5.69 -14.97
CA GLU A 17 6.91 -6.41 -14.15
C GLU A 17 7.17 -5.60 -12.88
N ALA A 18 7.24 -6.26 -11.72
CA ALA A 18 7.46 -5.63 -10.41
C ALA A 18 8.90 -5.11 -10.18
N THR A 19 9.62 -4.79 -11.25
CA THR A 19 11.02 -4.35 -11.22
C THR A 19 11.16 -2.83 -11.08
N SER A 20 10.17 -2.06 -11.52
CA SER A 20 10.14 -0.61 -11.41
C SER A 20 8.71 -0.09 -11.37
N GLY A 21 8.47 0.90 -10.50
CA GLY A 21 7.16 1.55 -10.39
C GLY A 21 6.03 0.61 -9.97
N ASP A 22 6.32 -0.45 -9.21
CA ASP A 22 5.31 -1.36 -8.67
C ASP A 22 4.50 -0.67 -7.55
N ILE A 23 3.65 0.27 -7.95
CA ILE A 23 2.81 1.08 -7.09
C ILE A 23 1.63 1.66 -7.91
N ALA A 24 0.47 1.77 -7.27
CA ALA A 24 -0.70 2.42 -7.84
C ALA A 24 -1.48 3.18 -6.76
N LEU A 25 -2.23 4.20 -7.18
CA LEU A 25 -3.22 4.87 -6.33
C LEU A 25 -4.62 4.38 -6.70
N ALA A 26 -5.40 3.97 -5.69
CA ALA A 26 -6.80 3.61 -5.84
C ALA A 26 -7.67 4.71 -5.20
N ARG A 27 -8.37 5.49 -6.03
CA ARG A 27 -9.26 6.55 -5.54
C ARG A 27 -10.62 5.96 -5.21
N LEU A 28 -11.02 6.05 -3.95
CA LEU A 28 -12.35 5.63 -3.51
C LEU A 28 -13.43 6.54 -4.11
N ALA A 29 -14.60 5.97 -4.45
CA ALA A 29 -15.73 6.72 -5.00
C ALA A 29 -16.37 7.69 -3.98
N ARG A 30 -16.10 7.48 -2.69
CA ARG A 30 -16.49 8.37 -1.61
C ARG A 30 -15.47 8.30 -0.48
N PRO A 31 -15.30 9.38 0.32
CA PRO A 31 -14.47 9.35 1.52
C PRO A 31 -14.94 8.29 2.52
N VAL A 32 -14.01 7.74 3.30
CA VAL A 32 -14.30 6.85 4.43
C VAL A 32 -14.16 7.65 5.73
N PRO A 33 -15.11 7.54 6.67
CA PRO A 33 -14.99 8.23 7.96
C PRO A 33 -13.85 7.63 8.77
N PHE A 34 -12.97 8.49 9.28
CA PHE A 34 -11.91 8.08 10.19
C PHE A 34 -12.43 7.87 11.60
N GLY A 35 -11.77 6.99 12.34
CA GLY A 35 -12.19 6.62 13.68
C GLY A 35 -11.14 5.80 14.42
N PRO A 36 -11.53 5.08 15.48
CA PRO A 36 -10.62 4.24 16.25
C PRO A 36 -9.96 3.12 15.42
N THR A 37 -10.64 2.61 14.39
CA THR A 37 -10.21 1.45 13.60
C THR A 37 -9.81 1.77 12.15
N ILE A 38 -10.07 2.99 11.67
CA ILE A 38 -9.74 3.44 10.31
C ILE A 38 -8.97 4.75 10.38
N ARG A 39 -7.70 4.72 10.00
CA ARG A 39 -6.79 5.88 9.97
C ARG A 39 -5.78 5.76 8.82
N PRO A 40 -5.30 6.88 8.25
CA PRO A 40 -4.22 6.85 7.27
C PRO A 40 -2.88 6.51 7.94
N VAL A 41 -1.98 5.91 7.17
CA VAL A 41 -0.56 5.77 7.53
C VAL A 41 0.23 6.99 7.07
N CYS A 42 1.29 7.36 7.79
CA CYS A 42 2.19 8.42 7.37
C CYS A 42 3.02 7.97 6.16
N LEU A 43 3.19 8.86 5.18
CA LEU A 43 4.19 8.67 4.13
C LEU A 43 5.60 8.99 4.69
N PRO A 44 6.64 8.28 4.23
CA PRO A 44 8.00 8.55 4.66
C PRO A 44 8.48 9.93 4.17
N SER A 45 9.35 10.57 4.95
CA SER A 45 10.10 11.73 4.45
C SER A 45 10.98 11.30 3.26
N PRO A 46 11.18 12.15 2.23
CA PRO A 46 12.10 11.87 1.13
C PRO A 46 13.54 11.56 1.58
N THR A 47 13.92 12.00 2.77
CA THR A 47 15.25 11.79 3.37
C THR A 47 15.31 10.62 4.36
N LEU A 48 14.18 9.96 4.62
CA LEU A 48 14.13 8.84 5.56
C LEU A 48 14.85 7.62 4.96
N SER A 49 15.70 6.98 5.77
CA SER A 49 16.38 5.74 5.42
C SER A 49 16.16 4.66 6.49
N PHE A 50 16.16 3.40 6.05
CA PHE A 50 16.00 2.24 6.92
C PHE A 50 17.29 1.42 6.88
N PRO A 51 18.25 1.64 7.80
CA PRO A 51 19.53 0.91 7.79
C PRO A 51 19.34 -0.60 8.04
N PRO A 52 20.31 -1.44 7.65
CA PRO A 52 20.29 -2.87 7.97
C PRO A 52 20.09 -3.12 9.47
N GLY A 53 19.23 -4.09 9.81
CA GLY A 53 18.85 -4.37 11.19
C GLY A 53 17.71 -3.52 11.73
N THR A 54 17.18 -2.57 10.96
CA THR A 54 15.93 -1.87 11.32
C THR A 54 14.80 -2.88 11.46
N ARG A 55 14.11 -2.85 12.61
CA ARG A 55 12.94 -3.69 12.85
C ARG A 55 11.74 -3.11 12.12
N CYS A 56 11.20 -3.89 11.19
CA CYS A 56 10.01 -3.55 10.42
C CYS A 56 8.90 -4.58 10.69
N VAL A 57 7.64 -4.18 10.48
CA VAL A 57 6.47 -5.06 10.58
C VAL A 57 5.72 -5.03 9.25
N THR A 58 5.33 -6.20 8.77
CA THR A 58 4.39 -6.36 7.64
C THR A 58 3.13 -7.05 8.12
N THR A 59 1.99 -6.74 7.52
CA THR A 59 0.68 -7.29 7.89
C THR A 59 -0.13 -7.59 6.63
N GLY A 60 -0.86 -8.71 6.61
CA GLY A 60 -1.75 -9.06 5.50
C GLY A 60 -2.49 -10.36 5.75
N TRP A 61 -3.27 -10.79 4.76
CA TRP A 61 -4.04 -12.03 4.77
C TRP A 61 -3.47 -13.08 3.79
N GLY A 62 -2.19 -12.96 3.44
CA GLY A 62 -1.51 -13.89 2.53
C GLY A 62 -1.25 -15.25 3.17
N GLU A 63 -0.69 -16.18 2.37
CA GLU A 63 -0.32 -17.51 2.83
C GLU A 63 0.68 -17.45 3.99
N VAL A 64 0.45 -18.32 4.99
CA VAL A 64 1.31 -18.42 6.19
C VAL A 64 2.38 -19.50 6.06
N ARG A 65 2.32 -20.31 4.99
CA ARG A 65 3.25 -21.38 4.68
C ARG A 65 3.61 -21.35 3.20
N GLU A 66 4.82 -21.79 2.89
CA GLU A 66 5.27 -21.95 1.51
C GLU A 66 4.64 -23.22 0.89
N GLY A 67 4.20 -23.14 -0.38
CA GLY A 67 3.76 -24.29 -1.17
C GLY A 67 2.28 -24.70 -1.03
N GLY A 68 1.37 -23.73 -0.93
CA GLY A 68 -0.08 -23.94 -0.85
C GLY A 68 -0.67 -24.92 -1.88
#